data_AF-A0A938UQC0-F1
#
_entry.id   AF-A0A938UQC0-F1
#
_cell.length_a   1.000
_cell.length_b   1.000
_cell.length_c   1.000
_cell.angle_alpha   90.00
_cell.angle_beta   90.00
_cell.angle_gamma   90.00
#
_symmetry.space_group_name_H-M   'P 1'
#
loop_
_entity.id
_entity.type
_entity.pdbx_description
1 polymer ?
#
loop_
_entity_poly.entity_id
_entity_poly.type
_entity_poly.pdbx_seq_one_letter_code
_entity_poly.pdbx_strand_id
1 'polypeptide(L)'
;MKVASALVNRPASWFVALALAALAVDAPVALADTTEQEEYERKKKEREAAEKARATAEVRESEEQREARERIEKKEANVKAARAKFAAAAQAAAKRQNDKGLEYMEQAWLLDPTNMDYPLNSAQFARALNKTELEFKALAAVKVLAKKNLATLDAAAPKRGYFEEELANANLRLETLRGKLSTGLLKVTVDPPVCEIFIEGAFAGIGTGEMDTITGQRKIETRCIGYHDFEKFESVREGDPTATKMKPTPIPYFGKLVVKVSEADGVTVYLDDVPAQQRVGEKPTKEGAITGAGTKEQPFVLAARKWIIRFQKEGFDRWHRRIDVRRDQVVVVEATLESLAQLDGSGPEKPEPGAKPGAAPGTAGDKTPEKAAPAAPK
;
A
#
# COMPACT_ATOMS: atom_id res chain seq x y z
N MET A 1 -18.94 -7.78 -34.92
CA MET A 1 -20.01 -8.63 -34.32
C MET A 1 -19.63 -8.88 -32.87
N LYS A 2 -20.35 -8.57 -31.79
CA LYS A 2 -21.68 -8.00 -31.54
C LYS A 2 -21.54 -6.98 -30.40
N VAL A 3 -22.26 -5.88 -30.55
CA VAL A 3 -22.56 -4.85 -29.54
C VAL A 3 -23.77 -5.31 -28.72
N ALA A 4 -23.78 -5.09 -27.41
CA ALA A 4 -24.99 -5.09 -26.57
C ALA A 4 -24.59 -4.70 -25.12
N SER A 5 -25.38 -4.00 -24.31
CA SER A 5 -26.52 -3.12 -24.50
C SER A 5 -26.77 -2.47 -23.14
N ALA A 6 -27.21 -1.22 -23.13
CA ALA A 6 -27.60 -0.46 -21.95
C ALA A 6 -28.83 -1.08 -21.25
N LEU A 7 -28.96 -0.89 -19.94
CA LEU A 7 -30.28 -0.80 -19.31
C LEU A 7 -30.28 0.13 -18.09
N VAL A 8 -31.01 1.21 -18.28
CA VAL A 8 -31.52 2.18 -17.31
C VAL A 8 -32.50 1.47 -16.38
N ASN A 9 -32.42 1.69 -15.07
CA ASN A 9 -33.60 1.54 -14.21
C ASN A 9 -33.52 2.46 -12.97
N ARG A 10 -34.34 3.51 -12.99
CA ARG A 10 -34.76 4.27 -11.80
C ARG A 10 -35.99 3.58 -11.21
N PRO A 11 -36.22 3.67 -9.89
CA PRO A 11 -37.58 3.92 -9.47
C PRO A 11 -37.69 5.10 -8.51
N ALA A 12 -38.72 5.90 -8.79
CA ALA A 12 -39.39 6.79 -7.87
C ALA A 12 -40.18 5.96 -6.85
N SER A 13 -40.25 6.43 -5.60
CA SER A 13 -41.43 6.37 -4.71
C SER A 13 -41.04 6.79 -3.29
N TRP A 14 -41.15 8.09 -3.04
CA TRP A 14 -41.27 8.65 -1.70
C TRP A 14 -42.75 8.90 -1.46
N PHE A 15 -43.42 8.06 -0.66
CA PHE A 15 -44.64 8.39 0.09
C PHE A 15 -44.93 7.25 1.08
N VAL A 16 -45.10 7.60 2.35
CA VAL A 16 -46.30 7.32 3.19
C VAL A 16 -45.92 7.31 4.69
N ALA A 17 -46.47 8.33 5.36
CA ALA A 17 -47.05 8.40 6.70
C ALA A 17 -46.30 7.81 7.91
N LEU A 18 -45.99 8.70 8.86
CA LEU A 18 -46.18 8.39 10.26
C LEU A 18 -47.14 9.44 10.87
N ALA A 19 -48.31 8.94 11.27
CA ALA A 19 -49.22 9.61 12.17
C ALA A 19 -48.62 9.60 13.59
N LEU A 20 -48.74 10.70 14.33
CA LEU A 20 -48.78 10.65 15.78
C LEU A 20 -49.66 11.78 16.33
N ALA A 21 -50.26 11.47 17.46
CA ALA A 21 -51.55 11.91 17.94
C ALA A 21 -51.58 13.30 18.59
N ALA A 22 -52.80 13.85 18.57
CA ALA A 22 -53.26 15.02 19.30
C ALA A 22 -53.58 14.72 20.78
N LEU A 23 -53.79 15.81 21.54
CA LEU A 23 -54.27 16.02 22.93
C LEU A 23 -53.15 16.44 23.90
N ALA A 24 -52.82 17.73 24.04
CA ALA A 24 -53.58 18.91 24.51
C ALA A 24 -53.87 18.90 26.03
N VAL A 25 -53.14 19.74 26.78
CA VAL A 25 -53.63 20.43 27.99
C VAL A 25 -53.07 21.86 27.98
N ASP A 26 -53.99 22.82 28.15
CA ASP A 26 -53.88 24.26 28.06
C ASP A 26 -52.83 24.93 28.96
N ALA A 27 -52.09 25.88 28.38
CA ALA A 27 -51.51 27.01 29.11
C ALA A 27 -51.63 28.29 28.24
N PRO A 28 -51.95 29.44 28.84
CA PRO A 28 -52.36 30.63 28.10
C PRO A 28 -51.21 31.26 27.32
N VAL A 29 -51.55 31.52 26.06
CA VAL A 29 -50.88 32.32 25.04
C VAL A 29 -50.51 33.71 25.55
N ALA A 30 -49.21 33.98 25.65
CA ALA A 30 -48.58 35.27 25.33
C ALA A 30 -47.05 35.10 25.43
N LEU A 31 -46.33 35.26 24.30
CA LEU A 31 -44.85 35.22 24.10
C LEU A 31 -44.31 34.09 23.18
N ALA A 32 -45.09 33.61 22.19
CA ALA A 32 -44.64 32.54 21.28
C ALA A 32 -43.97 33.02 19.97
N ASP A 33 -43.88 34.33 19.70
CA ASP A 33 -43.40 34.84 18.40
C ASP A 33 -41.87 35.10 18.33
N THR A 34 -41.16 35.11 19.46
CA THR A 34 -39.71 35.43 19.47
C THR A 34 -38.83 34.19 19.26
N THR A 35 -39.30 32.99 19.58
CA THR A 35 -38.47 31.75 19.53
C THR A 35 -38.23 31.25 18.10
N GLU A 36 -39.20 31.41 17.19
CA GLU A 36 -39.01 30.99 15.79
C GLU A 36 -38.05 31.91 15.02
N GLN A 37 -38.06 33.21 15.32
CA GLN A 37 -37.10 34.15 14.74
C GLN A 37 -35.67 33.89 15.21
N GLU A 38 -35.47 33.57 16.50
CA GLU A 38 -34.15 33.20 17.03
C GLU A 38 -33.62 31.90 16.43
N GLU A 39 -34.49 30.90 16.23
CA GLU A 39 -34.11 29.64 15.60
C GLU A 39 -33.76 29.81 14.11
N TYR A 40 -34.49 30.67 13.40
CA TYR A 40 -34.19 31.03 12.01
C TYR A 40 -32.83 31.73 11.88
N GLU A 41 -32.57 32.74 12.72
CA GLU A 41 -31.29 33.46 12.73
C GLU A 41 -30.12 32.57 13.12
N ARG A 42 -30.33 31.62 14.06
CA ARG A 42 -29.31 30.63 14.41
C ARG A 42 -29.02 29.67 13.25
N LYS A 43 -30.04 29.12 12.60
CA LYS A 43 -29.88 28.25 11.41
C LYS A 43 -29.21 28.98 10.25
N LYS A 44 -29.52 30.27 10.06
CA LYS A 44 -28.86 31.12 9.06
C LYS A 44 -27.39 31.32 9.37
N LYS A 45 -27.02 31.65 10.62
CA LYS A 45 -25.63 31.76 11.06
C LYS A 45 -24.87 30.43 10.96
N GLU A 46 -25.50 29.31 11.29
CA GLU A 46 -24.89 27.97 11.15
C GLU A 46 -24.62 27.63 9.67
N ARG A 47 -25.53 27.99 8.75
CA ARG A 47 -25.32 27.81 7.30
C ARG A 47 -24.20 28.70 6.76
N GLU A 48 -24.18 29.98 7.14
CA GLU A 48 -23.12 30.92 6.74
C GLU A 48 -21.76 30.46 7.29
N ALA A 49 -21.70 29.96 8.52
CA ALA A 49 -20.48 29.40 9.11
C ALA A 49 -20.02 28.11 8.39
N ALA A 50 -20.96 27.22 8.04
CA ALA A 50 -20.65 26.01 7.30
C ALA A 50 -20.16 26.30 5.87
N GLU A 51 -20.75 27.29 5.19
CA GLU A 51 -20.31 27.73 3.86
C GLU A 51 -18.92 28.36 3.92
N LYS A 52 -18.66 29.22 4.90
CA LYS A 52 -17.33 29.81 5.13
C LYS A 52 -16.29 28.74 5.46
N ALA A 53 -16.64 27.73 6.24
CA ALA A 53 -15.75 26.60 6.55
C ALA A 53 -15.43 25.76 5.30
N ARG A 54 -16.42 25.49 4.44
CA ARG A 54 -16.22 24.79 3.16
C ARG A 54 -15.31 25.59 2.21
N ALA A 55 -15.56 26.89 2.06
CA ALA A 55 -14.70 27.75 1.23
C ALA A 55 -13.26 27.79 1.74
N THR A 56 -13.06 27.81 3.06
CA THR A 56 -11.71 27.79 3.66
C THR A 56 -11.01 26.44 3.45
N ALA A 57 -11.75 25.34 3.52
CA ALA A 57 -11.21 23.99 3.28
C ALA A 57 -10.80 23.79 1.80
N GLU A 58 -11.61 24.27 0.86
CA GLU A 58 -11.33 24.18 -0.58
C GLU A 58 -10.08 24.99 -0.98
N VAL A 59 -9.92 26.20 -0.42
CA VAL A 59 -8.72 27.00 -0.61
C VAL A 59 -7.48 26.28 -0.08
N ARG A 60 -7.56 25.67 1.11
CA ARG A 60 -6.44 24.92 1.71
C ARG A 60 -6.05 23.69 0.89
N GLU A 61 -7.04 22.93 0.40
CA GLU A 61 -6.77 21.77 -0.46
C GLU A 61 -6.11 22.20 -1.79
N SER A 62 -6.56 23.33 -2.37
CA SER A 62 -5.95 23.88 -3.58
C SER A 62 -4.51 24.34 -3.37
N GLU A 63 -4.17 24.87 -2.20
CA GLU A 63 -2.81 25.32 -1.85
C GLU A 63 -1.87 24.13 -1.61
N GLU A 64 -2.31 23.08 -0.91
CA GLU A 64 -1.53 21.85 -0.72
C GLU A 64 -1.26 21.14 -2.06
N GLN A 65 -2.24 21.11 -2.97
CA GLN A 65 -2.04 20.58 -4.31
C GLN A 65 -1.05 21.41 -5.14
N ARG A 66 -1.07 22.75 -5.01
CA ARG A 66 -0.09 23.64 -5.68
C ARG A 66 1.32 23.39 -5.17
N GLU A 67 1.52 23.32 -3.85
CA GLU A 67 2.83 23.01 -3.26
C GLU A 67 3.36 21.63 -3.70
N ALA A 68 2.48 20.62 -3.76
CA ALA A 68 2.87 19.29 -4.22
C ALA A 68 3.37 19.30 -5.67
N ARG A 69 2.70 20.06 -6.55
CA ARG A 69 3.12 20.24 -7.95
C ARG A 69 4.47 20.97 -8.05
N GLU A 70 4.64 22.06 -7.31
CA GLU A 70 5.92 22.80 -7.28
C GLU A 70 7.09 21.94 -6.76
N ARG A 71 6.85 21.08 -5.77
CA ARG A 71 7.87 20.13 -5.29
C ARG A 71 8.25 19.09 -6.34
N ILE A 72 7.29 18.60 -7.13
CA ILE A 72 7.54 17.67 -8.24
C ILE A 72 8.33 18.38 -9.34
N GLU A 73 7.89 19.56 -9.77
CA GLU A 73 8.56 20.34 -10.82
C GLU A 73 10.00 20.71 -10.42
N LYS A 74 10.23 21.12 -9.17
CA LYS A 74 11.57 21.39 -8.66
C LYS A 74 12.46 20.15 -8.64
N LYS A 75 11.91 18.97 -8.30
CA LYS A 75 12.64 17.70 -8.39
C LYS A 75 13.00 17.38 -9.84
N GLU A 76 12.06 17.51 -10.76
CA GLU A 76 12.29 17.28 -12.20
C GLU A 76 13.32 18.26 -12.79
N ALA A 77 13.26 19.54 -12.41
CA ALA A 77 14.24 20.55 -12.81
C ALA A 77 15.64 20.23 -12.28
N ASN A 78 15.76 19.80 -11.03
CA ASN A 78 17.03 19.36 -10.44
C ASN A 78 17.58 18.11 -11.15
N VAL A 79 16.73 17.14 -11.46
CA VAL A 79 17.10 15.94 -12.24
C VAL A 79 17.57 16.34 -13.65
N LYS A 80 16.85 17.23 -14.33
CA LYS A 80 17.22 17.74 -15.66
C LYS A 80 18.56 18.50 -15.64
N ALA A 81 18.79 19.33 -14.61
CA ALA A 81 20.05 20.06 -14.44
C ALA A 81 21.23 19.10 -14.14
N ALA A 82 21.01 18.08 -13.30
CA ALA A 82 22.00 17.04 -13.04
C ALA A 82 22.35 16.27 -14.33
N ARG A 83 21.34 15.92 -15.15
CA ARG A 83 21.53 15.29 -16.46
C ARG A 83 22.33 16.16 -17.42
N ALA A 84 22.06 17.46 -17.49
CA ALA A 84 22.80 18.38 -18.36
C ALA A 84 24.27 18.52 -17.94
N LYS A 85 24.53 18.65 -16.63
CA LYS A 85 25.90 18.66 -16.08
C LYS A 85 26.63 17.34 -16.39
N PHE A 86 25.92 16.23 -16.26
CA PHE A 86 26.45 14.91 -16.59
C PHE A 86 26.83 14.78 -18.07
N ALA A 87 25.93 15.13 -18.98
CA ALA A 87 26.19 15.08 -20.41
C ALA A 87 27.39 15.97 -20.80
N ALA A 88 27.51 17.16 -20.22
CA ALA A 88 28.65 18.04 -20.43
C ALA A 88 29.97 17.44 -19.88
N ALA A 89 29.93 16.83 -18.70
CA ALA A 89 31.08 16.15 -18.10
C ALA A 89 31.51 14.93 -18.93
N ALA A 90 30.56 14.12 -19.40
CA ALA A 90 30.80 12.97 -20.29
C ALA A 90 31.42 13.39 -21.62
N GLN A 91 30.89 14.45 -22.26
CA GLN A 91 31.47 15.01 -23.49
C GLN A 91 32.87 15.58 -23.25
N ALA A 92 33.11 16.22 -22.10
CA ALA A 92 34.44 16.71 -21.74
C ALA A 92 35.43 15.57 -21.44
N ALA A 93 34.97 14.47 -20.82
CA ALA A 93 35.75 13.27 -20.53
C ALA A 93 36.18 12.57 -21.82
N ALA A 94 35.22 12.35 -22.73
CA ALA A 94 35.45 11.75 -24.03
C ALA A 94 36.44 12.57 -24.87
N LYS A 95 36.42 13.91 -24.74
CA LYS A 95 37.35 14.80 -25.44
C LYS A 95 38.75 14.87 -24.82
N ARG A 96 38.96 14.43 -23.57
CA ARG A 96 40.21 14.70 -22.84
C ARG A 96 40.90 13.50 -22.20
N GLN A 97 40.43 12.26 -22.37
CA GLN A 97 40.99 11.09 -21.66
C GLN A 97 41.17 11.37 -20.16
N ASN A 98 40.19 12.05 -19.54
CA ASN A 98 40.31 12.50 -18.16
C ASN A 98 39.67 11.46 -17.24
N ASP A 99 40.47 10.76 -16.43
CA ASP A 99 40.06 9.68 -15.54
C ASP A 99 38.87 10.05 -14.63
N LYS A 100 38.78 11.32 -14.20
CA LYS A 100 37.64 11.82 -13.40
C LYS A 100 36.31 11.82 -14.14
N GLY A 101 36.33 12.11 -15.44
CA GLY A 101 35.11 12.11 -16.25
C GLY A 101 34.58 10.70 -16.47
N LEU A 102 35.49 9.75 -16.57
CA LEU A 102 35.22 8.31 -16.59
C LEU A 102 34.60 7.85 -15.26
N GLU A 103 35.13 8.32 -14.13
CA GLU A 103 34.62 8.03 -12.77
C GLU A 103 33.20 8.61 -12.55
N TYR A 104 32.92 9.83 -13.03
CA TYR A 104 31.56 10.39 -12.98
C TYR A 104 30.58 9.63 -13.88
N MET A 105 31.03 9.16 -15.04
CA MET A 105 30.23 8.30 -15.92
C MET A 105 29.98 6.91 -15.32
N GLU A 106 30.98 6.33 -14.65
CA GLU A 106 30.86 5.11 -13.88
C GLU A 106 29.82 5.29 -12.76
N GLN A 107 29.92 6.35 -11.96
CA GLN A 107 28.95 6.66 -10.90
C GLN A 107 27.52 6.84 -11.45
N ALA A 108 27.34 7.55 -12.56
CA ALA A 108 26.03 7.77 -13.16
C ALA A 108 25.44 6.49 -13.77
N TRP A 109 26.28 5.65 -14.37
CA TRP A 109 25.86 4.36 -14.91
C TRP A 109 25.52 3.36 -13.80
N LEU A 110 26.25 3.36 -12.67
CA LEU A 110 25.93 2.60 -11.47
C LEU A 110 24.62 3.09 -10.81
N LEU A 111 24.32 4.38 -10.90
CA LEU A 111 23.11 4.99 -10.32
C LEU A 111 21.83 4.63 -11.07
N ASP A 112 21.83 4.70 -12.41
CA ASP A 112 20.65 4.37 -13.23
C ASP A 112 21.02 3.96 -14.67
N PRO A 113 21.28 2.66 -14.91
CA PRO A 113 21.65 2.17 -16.23
C PRO A 113 20.47 2.15 -17.22
N THR A 114 19.23 2.29 -16.74
CA THR A 114 18.02 2.27 -17.59
C THR A 114 17.65 3.62 -18.17
N ASN A 115 18.16 4.70 -17.57
CA ASN A 115 17.76 6.08 -17.85
C ASN A 115 18.85 6.83 -18.63
N MET A 116 19.93 6.12 -19.01
CA MET A 116 20.79 6.51 -20.13
C MET A 116 20.05 6.22 -21.43
N ASP A 117 19.07 7.06 -21.73
CA ASP A 117 18.42 7.16 -23.04
C ASP A 117 19.35 7.87 -24.04
N TYR A 118 20.64 7.50 -24.03
CA TYR A 118 21.65 7.99 -24.96
C TYR A 118 21.99 6.85 -25.93
N PRO A 119 21.47 6.89 -27.17
CA PRO A 119 21.72 5.88 -28.20
C PRO A 119 23.13 5.96 -28.81
N LEU A 120 24.09 6.54 -28.09
CA LEU A 120 25.47 6.62 -28.54
C LEU A 120 26.36 6.10 -27.42
N ASN A 121 26.56 4.78 -27.50
CA ASN A 121 27.84 4.12 -27.27
C ASN A 121 28.19 3.68 -25.86
N SER A 122 27.28 2.96 -25.20
CA SER A 122 27.64 2.21 -23.98
C SER A 122 28.82 1.26 -24.23
N ALA A 123 28.88 0.64 -25.41
CA ALA A 123 30.01 -0.20 -25.84
C ALA A 123 31.31 0.60 -26.11
N GLN A 124 31.30 1.75 -26.80
CA GLN A 124 32.53 2.56 -26.93
C GLN A 124 32.95 3.17 -25.61
N PHE A 125 32.01 3.54 -24.73
CA PHE A 125 32.35 3.99 -23.37
C PHE A 125 33.07 2.89 -22.61
N ALA A 126 32.53 1.67 -22.62
CA ALA A 126 33.19 0.53 -21.99
C ALA A 126 34.61 0.32 -22.54
N ARG A 127 34.79 0.43 -23.87
CA ARG A 127 36.12 0.36 -24.52
C ARG A 127 37.06 1.50 -24.18
N ALA A 128 36.53 2.67 -23.80
CA ALA A 128 37.31 3.82 -23.37
C ALA A 128 37.79 3.68 -21.91
N LEU A 129 37.37 2.63 -21.19
CA LEU A 129 37.82 2.38 -19.83
C LEU A 129 39.27 1.88 -19.84
N ASN A 130 40.18 2.62 -19.20
CA ASN A 130 41.60 2.26 -19.11
C ASN A 130 41.88 1.05 -18.22
N LYS A 131 40.90 0.60 -17.42
CA LYS A 131 41.02 -0.55 -16.52
C LYS A 131 40.25 -1.73 -17.10
N THR A 132 40.96 -2.81 -17.39
CA THR A 132 40.42 -4.08 -17.94
C THR A 132 39.22 -4.62 -17.16
N GLU A 133 39.27 -4.52 -15.82
CA GLU A 133 38.18 -4.97 -14.95
C GLU A 133 36.91 -4.13 -15.11
N LEU A 134 37.05 -2.81 -15.22
CA LEU A 134 35.92 -1.90 -15.42
C LEU A 134 35.34 -2.07 -16.82
N GLU A 135 36.20 -2.20 -17.83
CA GLU A 135 35.78 -2.54 -19.20
C GLU A 135 34.94 -3.83 -19.21
N PHE A 136 35.41 -4.88 -18.51
CA PHE A 136 34.68 -6.13 -18.39
C PHE A 136 33.29 -5.95 -17.76
N LYS A 137 33.22 -5.26 -16.60
CA LYS A 137 31.95 -5.02 -15.89
C LYS A 137 30.97 -4.22 -16.76
N ALA A 138 31.44 -3.17 -17.41
CA ALA A 138 30.62 -2.34 -18.29
C ALA A 138 30.08 -3.18 -19.46
N LEU A 139 30.92 -3.93 -20.16
CA LEU A 139 30.49 -4.77 -21.29
C LEU A 139 29.54 -5.91 -20.87
N ALA A 140 29.76 -6.51 -19.70
CA ALA A 140 28.88 -7.55 -19.16
C ALA A 140 27.45 -7.02 -18.98
N ALA A 141 27.31 -5.80 -18.48
CA ALA A 141 26.01 -5.17 -18.31
C ALA A 141 25.43 -4.62 -19.62
N VAL A 142 26.24 -4.14 -20.57
CA VAL A 142 25.80 -3.84 -21.95
C VAL A 142 25.17 -5.09 -22.59
N LYS A 143 25.81 -6.25 -22.44
CA LYS A 143 25.28 -7.55 -22.90
C LYS A 143 23.91 -7.85 -22.29
N VAL A 144 23.72 -7.61 -20.99
CA VAL A 144 22.43 -7.80 -20.30
C VAL A 144 21.36 -6.84 -20.83
N LEU A 145 21.67 -5.56 -20.95
CA LEU A 145 20.75 -4.54 -21.44
C LEU A 145 20.34 -4.78 -22.90
N ALA A 146 21.30 -5.12 -23.76
CA ALA A 146 21.03 -5.45 -25.15
C ALA A 146 20.09 -6.67 -25.26
N LYS A 147 20.34 -7.75 -24.49
CA LYS A 147 19.44 -8.91 -24.43
C LYS A 147 18.03 -8.54 -23.96
N LYS A 148 17.92 -7.72 -22.91
CA LYS A 148 16.63 -7.24 -22.39
C LYS A 148 15.85 -6.48 -23.46
N ASN A 149 16.49 -5.52 -24.15
CA ASN A 149 15.86 -4.75 -25.21
C ASN A 149 15.43 -5.64 -26.39
N LEU A 150 16.29 -6.57 -26.81
CA LEU A 150 15.99 -7.53 -27.88
C LEU A 150 14.82 -8.46 -27.56
N ALA A 151 14.60 -8.80 -26.29
CA ALA A 151 13.46 -9.61 -25.85
C ALA A 151 12.13 -8.84 -25.88
N THR A 152 12.17 -7.51 -25.76
CA THR A 152 10.98 -6.65 -25.77
C THR A 152 10.64 -6.05 -27.13
N LEU A 153 11.61 -5.99 -28.04
CA LEU A 153 11.44 -5.40 -29.37
C LEU A 153 10.84 -6.40 -30.36
N ASP A 154 9.90 -5.91 -31.18
CA ASP A 154 9.39 -6.66 -32.33
C ASP A 154 10.53 -6.99 -33.31
N ALA A 155 10.38 -8.11 -34.04
CA ALA A 155 11.37 -8.58 -35.01
C ALA A 155 11.60 -7.55 -36.14
N ALA A 156 10.56 -6.79 -36.50
CA ALA A 156 10.62 -5.76 -37.54
C ALA A 156 11.07 -4.37 -37.01
N ALA A 157 11.33 -4.23 -35.71
CA ALA A 157 11.69 -2.93 -35.14
C ALA A 157 13.05 -2.45 -35.70
N PRO A 158 13.15 -1.23 -36.28
CA PRO A 158 14.40 -0.72 -36.87
C PRO A 158 15.58 -0.68 -35.88
N LYS A 159 15.30 -0.53 -34.58
CA LYS A 159 16.32 -0.51 -33.52
C LYS A 159 16.89 -1.89 -33.17
N ARG A 160 16.29 -2.99 -33.65
CA ARG A 160 16.71 -4.35 -33.32
C ARG A 160 18.15 -4.63 -33.78
N GLY A 161 18.47 -4.28 -35.03
CA GLY A 161 19.81 -4.49 -35.60
C GLY A 161 20.93 -3.80 -34.80
N TYR A 162 20.64 -2.61 -34.25
CA TYR A 162 21.56 -1.89 -33.37
C TYR A 162 21.91 -2.71 -32.12
N PHE A 163 20.90 -3.27 -31.42
CA PHE A 163 21.14 -4.07 -30.22
C PHE A 163 21.76 -5.44 -30.52
N GLU A 164 21.48 -6.03 -31.68
CA GLU A 164 22.14 -7.27 -32.12
C GLU A 164 23.64 -7.04 -32.38
N GLU A 165 23.99 -5.94 -33.04
CA GLU A 165 25.38 -5.54 -33.27
C GLU A 165 26.08 -5.21 -31.94
N GLU A 166 25.44 -4.44 -31.05
CA GLU A 166 25.99 -4.11 -29.73
C GLU A 166 26.23 -5.36 -28.87
N LEU A 167 25.30 -6.31 -28.90
CA LEU A 167 25.43 -7.61 -28.23
C LEU A 167 26.60 -8.44 -28.81
N ALA A 168 26.72 -8.51 -30.12
CA ALA A 168 27.80 -9.24 -30.80
C ALA A 168 29.17 -8.62 -30.46
N ASN A 169 29.27 -7.30 -30.53
CA ASN A 169 30.46 -6.53 -30.18
C ASN A 169 30.86 -6.72 -28.70
N ALA A 170 29.88 -6.71 -27.79
CA ALA A 170 30.11 -6.95 -26.38
C ALA A 170 30.62 -8.37 -26.13
N ASN A 171 30.02 -9.39 -26.74
CA ASN A 171 30.46 -10.78 -26.60
C ASN A 171 31.90 -10.97 -27.10
N LEU A 172 32.23 -10.49 -28.30
CA LEU A 172 33.59 -10.61 -28.85
C LEU A 172 34.64 -9.99 -27.92
N ARG A 173 34.34 -8.81 -27.37
CA ARG A 173 35.26 -8.12 -26.47
C ARG A 173 35.36 -8.81 -25.11
N LEU A 174 34.25 -9.30 -24.56
CA LEU A 174 34.26 -10.10 -23.33
C LEU A 174 35.12 -11.36 -23.48
N GLU A 175 35.03 -12.09 -24.60
CA GLU A 175 35.91 -13.25 -24.85
C GLU A 175 37.40 -12.86 -24.84
N THR A 176 37.74 -11.71 -25.42
CA THR A 176 39.12 -11.20 -25.40
C THR A 176 39.59 -10.87 -23.98
N LEU A 177 38.70 -10.34 -23.14
CA LEU A 177 39.01 -9.97 -21.77
C LEU A 177 39.08 -11.18 -20.84
N ARG A 178 38.31 -12.24 -21.11
CA ARG A 178 38.39 -13.52 -20.37
C ARG A 178 39.77 -14.18 -20.48
N GLY A 179 40.48 -13.99 -21.59
CA GLY A 179 41.88 -14.44 -21.70
C GLY A 179 42.87 -13.66 -20.83
N LYS A 180 42.47 -12.50 -20.29
CA LYS A 180 43.31 -11.60 -19.47
C LYS A 180 42.89 -11.55 -18.00
N LEU A 181 41.65 -11.90 -17.70
CA LEU A 181 41.06 -11.87 -16.37
C LEU A 181 40.61 -13.27 -15.99
N SER A 182 40.84 -13.68 -14.74
CA SER A 182 40.20 -14.88 -14.22
C SER A 182 38.69 -14.60 -14.07
N THR A 183 37.88 -15.31 -14.86
CA THR A 183 36.41 -15.14 -14.89
C THR A 183 35.70 -16.43 -14.51
N GLY A 184 34.56 -16.29 -13.84
CA GLY A 184 33.66 -17.39 -13.49
C GLY A 184 32.22 -17.10 -13.88
N LEU A 185 31.37 -18.12 -13.82
CA LEU A 185 29.94 -17.99 -14.06
C LEU A 185 29.22 -17.88 -12.72
N LEU A 186 28.42 -16.84 -12.53
CA LEU A 186 27.59 -16.65 -11.35
C LEU A 186 26.12 -16.85 -11.72
N LYS A 187 25.46 -17.79 -11.05
CA LYS A 187 24.04 -18.11 -11.19
C LYS A 187 23.27 -17.55 -10.00
N VAL A 188 22.50 -16.49 -10.21
CA VAL A 188 21.74 -15.82 -9.15
C VAL A 188 20.27 -16.20 -9.30
N THR A 189 19.68 -16.74 -8.22
CA THR A 189 18.23 -17.00 -8.12
C THR A 189 17.62 -16.05 -7.10
N VAL A 190 16.71 -15.18 -7.53
CA VAL A 190 16.01 -14.25 -6.64
C VAL A 190 14.53 -14.57 -6.54
N ASP A 191 14.01 -14.53 -5.32
CA ASP A 191 12.60 -14.71 -4.99
C ASP A 191 12.12 -13.50 -4.17
N PRO A 192 11.32 -12.59 -4.75
CA PRO A 192 10.56 -12.73 -6.00
C PRO A 192 11.37 -12.48 -7.29
N PRO A 193 10.91 -12.97 -8.47
CA PRO A 193 11.64 -12.86 -9.74
C PRO A 193 11.59 -11.46 -10.40
N VAL A 194 11.01 -10.47 -9.73
CA VAL A 194 10.90 -9.08 -10.23
C VAL A 194 12.02 -8.17 -9.73
N CYS A 195 12.94 -8.71 -8.93
CA CYS A 195 14.06 -7.96 -8.35
C CYS A 195 15.14 -7.65 -9.38
N GLU A 196 15.68 -6.44 -9.33
CA GLU A 196 16.88 -6.04 -10.06
C GLU A 196 18.11 -6.57 -9.32
N ILE A 197 19.09 -7.12 -10.05
CA ILE A 197 20.34 -7.64 -9.52
C ILE A 197 21.47 -6.69 -9.89
N PHE A 198 22.33 -6.38 -8.93
CA PHE A 198 23.54 -5.61 -9.11
C PHE A 198 24.74 -6.38 -8.58
N ILE A 199 25.86 -6.34 -9.30
CA ILE A 199 27.16 -6.84 -8.83
C ILE A 199 28.08 -5.66 -8.68
N GLU A 200 28.54 -5.39 -7.46
CA GLU A 200 29.42 -4.26 -7.15
C GLU A 200 28.84 -2.93 -7.67
N GLY A 201 27.53 -2.78 -7.54
CA GLY A 201 26.76 -1.63 -8.01
C GLY A 201 26.39 -1.66 -9.50
N ALA A 202 26.96 -2.54 -10.31
CA ALA A 202 26.66 -2.65 -11.74
C ALA A 202 25.43 -3.52 -11.99
N PHE A 203 24.46 -3.03 -12.76
CA PHE A 203 23.24 -3.78 -13.07
C PHE A 203 23.55 -5.04 -13.90
N ALA A 204 23.13 -6.19 -13.39
CA ALA A 204 23.42 -7.49 -13.95
C ALA A 204 22.16 -8.23 -14.46
N GLY A 205 20.95 -7.73 -14.18
CA GLY A 205 19.71 -8.28 -14.73
C GLY A 205 18.51 -8.16 -13.80
N ILE A 206 17.42 -8.86 -14.15
CA ILE A 206 16.19 -8.92 -13.35
C ILE A 206 15.86 -10.40 -13.09
N GLY A 207 15.52 -10.74 -11.85
CA GLY A 207 14.98 -12.04 -11.47
C GLY A 207 16.03 -13.12 -11.27
N THR A 208 15.99 -14.16 -12.09
CA THR A 208 16.97 -15.27 -12.05
C THR A 208 17.80 -15.25 -13.32
N GLY A 209 19.11 -15.33 -13.19
CA GLY A 209 20.00 -15.23 -14.35
C GLY A 209 21.39 -15.79 -14.12
N GLU A 210 22.07 -16.04 -15.23
CA GLU A 210 23.47 -16.43 -15.27
C GLU A 210 24.27 -15.27 -15.88
N MET A 211 25.37 -14.92 -15.22
CA MET A 211 26.19 -13.77 -15.59
C MET A 211 27.67 -14.09 -15.44
N ASP A 212 28.45 -13.63 -16.42
CA ASP A 212 29.90 -13.68 -16.37
C ASP A 212 30.42 -12.64 -15.38
N THR A 213 31.28 -13.05 -14.45
CA THR A 213 31.87 -12.13 -13.48
C THR A 213 33.33 -12.47 -13.22
N ILE A 214 34.09 -11.51 -12.72
CA ILE A 214 35.49 -11.71 -12.36
C ILE A 214 35.53 -12.55 -11.08
N THR A 215 36.46 -13.50 -11.00
CA THR A 215 36.60 -14.38 -9.83
C THR A 215 36.97 -13.59 -8.56
N GLY A 216 36.76 -14.22 -7.40
CA GLY A 216 36.98 -13.60 -6.08
C GLY A 216 35.68 -13.27 -5.34
N GLN A 217 35.81 -12.57 -4.21
CA GLN A 217 34.66 -12.17 -3.39
C GLN A 217 33.95 -10.98 -4.03
N ARG A 218 32.67 -11.16 -4.36
CA ARG A 218 31.85 -10.16 -5.05
C ARG A 218 30.65 -9.79 -4.22
N LYS A 219 30.36 -8.48 -4.13
CA LYS A 219 29.14 -7.96 -3.52
C LYS A 219 28.00 -8.06 -4.52
N ILE A 220 26.93 -8.75 -4.15
CA ILE A 220 25.70 -8.88 -4.92
C ILE A 220 24.60 -8.16 -4.16
N GLU A 221 23.93 -7.23 -4.82
CA GLU A 221 22.81 -6.48 -4.26
C GLU A 221 21.55 -6.80 -5.08
N THR A 222 20.41 -6.90 -4.42
CA THR A 222 19.10 -6.98 -5.07
C THR A 222 18.21 -5.87 -4.59
N ARG A 223 17.58 -5.17 -5.53
CA ARG A 223 16.60 -4.11 -5.26
C ARG A 223 15.26 -4.54 -5.84
N CYS A 224 14.21 -4.50 -5.04
CA CYS A 224 12.87 -4.87 -5.50
C CYS A 224 11.84 -3.91 -4.94
N ILE A 225 10.87 -3.55 -5.79
CA ILE A 225 9.76 -2.71 -5.37
C ILE A 225 8.97 -3.44 -4.27
N GLY A 226 8.87 -2.81 -3.10
CA GLY A 226 8.18 -3.40 -1.94
C GLY A 226 8.99 -4.38 -1.13
N TYR A 227 10.31 -4.40 -1.31
CA TYR A 227 11.24 -5.19 -0.51
C TYR A 227 12.37 -4.30 -0.01
N HIS A 228 12.93 -4.65 1.13
CA HIS A 228 14.16 -4.04 1.61
C HIS A 228 15.30 -4.46 0.67
N ASP A 229 16.21 -3.53 0.39
CA ASP A 229 17.44 -3.84 -0.32
C ASP A 229 18.17 -4.97 0.42
N PHE A 230 18.63 -5.94 -0.34
CA PHE A 230 19.29 -7.14 0.19
C PHE A 230 20.67 -7.25 -0.42
N GLU A 231 21.68 -7.45 0.41
CA GLU A 231 23.07 -7.58 -0.01
C GLU A 231 23.66 -8.91 0.48
N LYS A 232 24.55 -9.51 -0.34
CA LYS A 232 25.29 -10.72 0.00
C LYS A 232 26.65 -10.70 -0.68
N PHE A 233 27.68 -11.21 0.01
CA PHE A 233 28.97 -11.49 -0.59
C PHE A 233 29.05 -12.95 -1.04
N GLU A 234 29.52 -13.17 -2.27
CA GLU A 234 29.67 -14.51 -2.84
C GLU A 234 31.09 -14.67 -3.41
N SER A 235 31.71 -15.84 -3.21
CA SER A 235 33.05 -16.12 -3.71
C SER A 235 32.97 -16.86 -5.04
N VAL A 236 33.21 -16.16 -6.14
CA VAL A 236 33.14 -16.72 -7.49
C VAL A 236 34.46 -17.40 -7.85
N ARG A 237 34.38 -18.64 -8.32
CA ARG A 237 35.54 -19.45 -8.74
C ARG A 237 35.65 -19.49 -10.26
N GLU A 238 36.87 -19.71 -10.74
CA GLU A 238 37.14 -19.89 -12.17
C GLU A 238 36.58 -21.24 -12.64
N GLY A 239 36.01 -21.28 -13.84
CA GLY A 239 35.52 -22.52 -14.47
C GLY A 239 34.22 -23.12 -13.89
N ASP A 240 33.94 -22.92 -12.60
CA ASP A 240 32.77 -23.49 -11.93
C ASP A 240 31.59 -22.49 -11.80
N PRO A 241 30.36 -22.90 -12.17
CA PRO A 241 29.18 -22.08 -11.91
C PRO A 241 28.92 -21.97 -10.41
N THR A 242 29.05 -20.77 -9.88
CA THR A 242 28.74 -20.44 -8.48
C THR A 242 27.25 -20.12 -8.39
N ALA A 243 26.47 -20.89 -7.64
CA ALA A 243 25.04 -20.65 -7.48
C ALA A 243 24.72 -19.93 -6.16
N THR A 244 23.95 -18.85 -6.22
CA THR A 244 23.50 -18.12 -5.04
C THR A 244 22.00 -17.87 -5.08
N LYS A 245 21.36 -17.96 -3.92
CA LYS A 245 19.92 -17.72 -3.74
C LYS A 245 19.72 -16.52 -2.84
N MET A 246 18.87 -15.59 -3.29
CA MET A 246 18.57 -14.34 -2.59
C MET A 246 17.07 -14.28 -2.31
N LYS A 247 16.72 -13.91 -1.08
CA LYS A 247 15.33 -13.77 -0.61
C LYS A 247 15.18 -12.44 0.13
N PRO A 248 14.96 -11.34 -0.59
CA PRO A 248 14.75 -10.02 0.03
C PRO A 248 13.56 -10.05 1.00
N THR A 249 13.64 -9.24 2.05
CA THR A 249 12.54 -9.15 3.03
C THR A 249 11.49 -8.15 2.54
N PRO A 250 10.20 -8.50 2.46
CA PRO A 250 9.17 -7.57 2.02
C PRO A 250 9.08 -6.37 2.98
N ILE A 251 8.98 -5.16 2.43
CA ILE A 251 8.64 -3.96 3.19
C ILE A 251 7.14 -4.07 3.50
N PRO A 252 6.72 -4.06 4.78
CA PRO A 252 5.32 -3.99 5.10
C PRO A 252 4.79 -2.63 4.63
N TYR A 253 4.04 -2.60 3.54
CA TYR A 253 3.23 -1.44 3.19
C TYR A 253 2.11 -1.32 4.22
N PHE A 254 1.67 -0.09 4.50
CA PHE A 254 0.55 0.14 5.38
C PHE A 254 -0.59 0.80 4.61
N GLY A 255 -1.82 0.47 5.00
CA GLY A 255 -3.03 1.19 4.66
C GLY A 255 -3.76 1.61 5.93
N LYS A 256 -4.82 2.38 5.78
CA LYS A 256 -5.65 2.88 6.87
C LYS A 256 -7.00 2.17 6.85
N LEU A 257 -7.46 1.66 7.97
CA LEU A 257 -8.78 1.08 8.13
C LEU A 257 -9.62 1.95 9.06
N VAL A 258 -10.71 2.50 8.54
CA VAL A 258 -11.73 3.22 9.31
C VAL A 258 -12.90 2.26 9.55
N VAL A 259 -13.31 2.13 10.80
CA VAL A 259 -14.40 1.24 11.20
C VAL A 259 -15.56 2.09 11.71
N LYS A 260 -16.72 1.94 11.08
CA LYS A 260 -17.99 2.51 11.55
C LYS A 260 -18.92 1.36 11.97
N VAL A 261 -19.34 1.37 13.22
CA VAL A 261 -20.31 0.38 13.74
C VAL A 261 -21.52 1.13 14.26
N SER A 262 -22.71 0.82 13.74
CA SER A 262 -23.96 1.27 14.36
C SER A 262 -24.14 0.48 15.67
N GLU A 263 -24.16 1.20 16.81
CA GLU A 263 -24.03 0.67 18.18
C GLU A 263 -22.61 0.26 18.63
N ALA A 264 -21.66 1.18 18.51
CA ALA A 264 -20.25 0.93 18.87
C ALA A 264 -19.99 0.67 20.37
N ASP A 265 -20.94 0.97 21.26
CA ASP A 265 -20.79 0.72 22.70
C ASP A 265 -20.55 -0.77 23.02
N GLY A 266 -19.39 -1.07 23.62
CA GLY A 266 -19.03 -2.42 24.06
C GLY A 266 -18.62 -3.39 22.94
N VAL A 267 -18.42 -2.91 21.71
CA VAL A 267 -18.00 -3.75 20.58
C VAL A 267 -16.49 -4.00 20.61
N THR A 268 -16.09 -5.26 20.63
CA THR A 268 -14.69 -5.67 20.45
C THR A 268 -14.41 -5.96 18.98
N VAL A 269 -13.36 -5.33 18.44
CA VAL A 269 -12.90 -5.53 17.05
C VAL A 269 -11.74 -6.52 17.05
N TYR A 270 -11.83 -7.54 16.23
CA TYR A 270 -10.78 -8.52 15.98
C TYR A 270 -10.27 -8.39 14.55
N LEU A 271 -8.94 -8.49 14.39
CA LEU A 271 -8.23 -8.54 13.12
C LEU A 271 -7.43 -9.85 13.05
N ASP A 272 -7.85 -10.75 12.16
CA ASP A 272 -7.38 -12.14 12.07
C ASP A 272 -7.42 -12.82 13.45
N ASP A 273 -8.61 -12.83 14.07
CA ASP A 273 -8.89 -13.44 15.38
C ASP A 273 -8.15 -12.85 16.60
N VAL A 274 -7.30 -11.84 16.39
CA VAL A 274 -6.60 -11.13 17.47
C VAL A 274 -7.29 -9.80 17.74
N PRO A 275 -7.57 -9.42 19.00
CA PRO A 275 -8.11 -8.11 19.33
C PRO A 275 -7.27 -6.99 18.71
N ALA A 276 -7.90 -6.05 18.01
CA ALA A 276 -7.20 -5.00 17.27
C ALA A 276 -6.24 -4.19 18.16
N GLN A 277 -6.57 -4.03 19.44
CA GLN A 277 -5.75 -3.37 20.45
C GLN A 277 -4.40 -4.05 20.70
N GLN A 278 -4.30 -5.36 20.49
CA GLN A 278 -3.05 -6.10 20.68
C GLN A 278 -2.12 -6.02 19.47
N ARG A 279 -2.63 -5.63 18.29
CA ARG A 279 -1.85 -5.55 17.04
C ARG A 279 -1.28 -4.16 16.75
N VAL A 280 -1.89 -3.11 17.26
CA VAL A 280 -1.37 -1.74 17.12
C VAL A 280 -0.22 -1.61 18.13
N GLY A 281 0.99 -1.92 17.68
CA GLY A 281 2.19 -1.94 18.50
C GLY A 281 2.60 -0.56 18.96
N GLU A 282 1.96 -0.08 20.01
CA GLU A 282 2.43 0.87 21.03
C GLU A 282 1.29 0.98 22.03
N LYS A 283 1.61 1.00 23.33
CA LYS A 283 0.64 0.97 24.44
C LYS A 283 -0.61 1.75 24.05
N PRO A 284 -1.80 1.13 23.98
CA PRO A 284 -3.00 1.89 23.72
C PRO A 284 -3.03 2.99 24.78
N THR A 285 -2.82 4.25 24.36
CA THR A 285 -3.29 5.38 25.16
C THR A 285 -4.74 5.06 25.49
N LYS A 286 -5.23 5.45 26.67
CA LYS A 286 -6.56 5.06 27.15
C LYS A 286 -7.71 5.41 26.17
N GLU A 287 -7.41 6.10 25.09
CA GLU A 287 -8.22 6.41 23.90
C GLU A 287 -8.33 5.28 22.85
N GLY A 288 -7.61 4.15 22.99
CA GLY A 288 -7.60 3.05 22.02
C GLY A 288 -8.70 1.99 22.20
N ALA A 289 -9.42 2.03 23.32
CA ALA A 289 -10.59 1.19 23.56
C ALA A 289 -11.79 1.74 22.78
N ILE A 290 -12.58 0.85 22.17
CA ILE A 290 -13.88 1.24 21.59
C ILE A 290 -14.83 1.30 22.77
N THR A 291 -14.77 2.41 23.50
CA THR A 291 -15.65 2.71 24.63
C THR A 291 -16.51 3.88 24.20
N GLY A 292 -17.83 3.71 24.16
CA GLY A 292 -18.73 4.74 23.65
C GLY A 292 -19.27 4.38 22.27
N ALA A 293 -20.57 4.59 22.04
CA ALA A 293 -21.20 4.67 20.74
C ALA A 293 -20.49 5.73 19.89
N GLY A 294 -19.42 5.34 19.23
CA GLY A 294 -18.57 6.22 18.45
C GLY A 294 -17.81 5.42 17.42
N THR A 295 -18.02 5.80 16.17
CA THR A 295 -17.11 5.49 15.07
C THR A 295 -15.67 5.75 15.53
N LYS A 296 -14.73 4.83 15.28
CA LYS A 296 -13.32 5.18 15.50
C LYS A 296 -12.94 6.23 14.46
N GLU A 297 -12.88 7.49 14.87
CA GLU A 297 -12.41 8.59 14.00
C GLU A 297 -10.95 8.38 13.59
N GLN A 298 -10.16 7.71 14.44
CA GLN A 298 -8.77 7.39 14.14
C GLN A 298 -8.67 6.09 13.33
N PRO A 299 -8.12 6.13 12.10
CA PRO A 299 -7.93 4.94 11.28
C PRO A 299 -6.87 4.00 11.89
N PHE A 300 -7.15 2.71 11.91
CA PHE A 300 -6.14 1.69 12.19
C PHE A 300 -5.11 1.65 11.07
N VAL A 301 -3.82 1.75 11.40
CA VAL A 301 -2.74 1.55 10.43
C VAL A 301 -2.45 0.05 10.36
N LEU A 302 -2.75 -0.56 9.22
CA LEU A 302 -2.64 -2.01 9.01
C LEU A 302 -1.71 -2.33 7.86
N ALA A 303 -0.97 -3.43 7.95
CA ALA A 303 -0.18 -3.93 6.83
C ALA A 303 -1.08 -4.18 5.61
N ALA A 304 -0.60 -3.83 4.42
CA ALA A 304 -1.35 -3.96 3.18
C ALA A 304 -1.43 -5.43 2.77
N ARG A 305 -2.56 -6.06 3.08
CA ARG A 305 -2.90 -7.44 2.77
C ARG A 305 -4.40 -7.67 2.95
N LYS A 306 -4.85 -8.89 2.70
CA LYS A 306 -6.19 -9.35 3.09
C LYS A 306 -6.26 -9.57 4.59
N TRP A 307 -7.30 -9.05 5.23
CA TRP A 307 -7.60 -9.21 6.65
C TRP A 307 -8.99 -9.79 6.84
N ILE A 308 -9.18 -10.56 7.91
CA ILE A 308 -10.50 -10.91 8.44
C ILE A 308 -10.79 -9.96 9.59
N ILE A 309 -11.79 -9.10 9.42
CA ILE A 309 -12.31 -8.27 10.51
C ILE A 309 -13.55 -8.93 11.12
N ARG A 310 -13.63 -8.95 12.45
CA ARG A 310 -14.79 -9.42 13.20
C ARG A 310 -15.19 -8.41 14.27
N PHE A 311 -16.48 -8.18 14.40
CA PHE A 311 -17.09 -7.41 15.49
C PHE A 311 -17.84 -8.36 16.42
N GLN A 312 -17.64 -8.19 17.72
CA GLN A 312 -18.30 -9.02 18.73
C GLN A 312 -18.76 -8.16 19.90
N LYS A 313 -20.01 -8.36 20.31
CA LYS A 313 -20.65 -7.72 21.46
C LYS A 313 -21.56 -8.75 22.13
N GLU A 314 -21.63 -8.74 23.45
CA GLU A 314 -22.49 -9.67 24.21
C GLU A 314 -23.97 -9.38 23.93
N GLY A 315 -24.76 -10.42 23.62
CA GLY A 315 -26.17 -10.28 23.25
C GLY A 315 -26.43 -9.92 21.77
N PHE A 316 -25.39 -9.84 20.93
CA PHE A 316 -25.50 -9.52 19.51
C PHE A 316 -24.90 -10.62 18.63
N ASP A 317 -25.37 -10.73 17.39
CA ASP A 317 -24.78 -11.67 16.43
C ASP A 317 -23.36 -11.24 16.00
N ARG A 318 -22.52 -12.22 15.67
CA ARG A 318 -21.12 -12.00 15.29
C ARG A 318 -21.02 -11.58 13.83
N TRP A 319 -20.65 -10.34 13.60
CA TRP A 319 -20.37 -9.84 12.26
C TRP A 319 -18.90 -10.10 11.87
N HIS A 320 -18.65 -10.59 10.67
CA HIS A 320 -17.29 -10.70 10.14
C HIS A 320 -17.23 -10.47 8.62
N ARG A 321 -16.10 -9.95 8.13
CA ARG A 321 -15.87 -9.71 6.70
C ARG A 321 -14.40 -9.83 6.32
N ARG A 322 -14.13 -10.26 5.08
CA ARG A 322 -12.80 -10.16 4.48
C ARG A 322 -12.62 -8.78 3.85
N ILE A 323 -11.54 -8.09 4.18
CA ILE A 323 -11.17 -6.79 3.62
C ILE A 323 -9.79 -6.85 2.97
N ASP A 324 -9.58 -6.09 1.91
CA ASP A 324 -8.29 -5.96 1.22
C ASP A 324 -7.73 -4.56 1.51
N VAL A 325 -6.73 -4.48 2.39
CA VAL A 325 -6.06 -3.21 2.71
C VAL A 325 -4.90 -3.07 1.73
N ARG A 326 -4.91 -2.01 0.92
CA ARG A 326 -3.81 -1.70 -0.02
C ARG A 326 -2.92 -0.59 0.53
N ARG A 327 -1.72 -0.50 -0.05
CA ARG A 327 -0.75 0.56 0.24
C ARG A 327 -1.41 1.93 0.10
N ASP A 328 -1.27 2.75 1.14
CA ASP A 328 -1.72 4.14 1.19
C ASP A 328 -3.24 4.32 0.96
N GLN A 329 -4.02 3.21 1.00
CA GLN A 329 -5.47 3.24 0.82
C GLN A 329 -6.17 3.37 2.18
N VAL A 330 -7.23 4.20 2.21
CA VAL A 330 -8.19 4.22 3.32
C VAL A 330 -9.34 3.27 2.99
N VAL A 331 -9.47 2.19 3.75
CA VAL A 331 -10.60 1.25 3.66
C VAL A 331 -11.61 1.63 4.74
N VAL A 332 -12.85 1.87 4.35
CA VAL A 332 -13.95 2.13 5.30
C VAL A 332 -14.81 0.88 5.39
N VAL A 333 -14.99 0.38 6.62
CA VAL A 333 -15.87 -0.75 6.91
C VAL A 333 -17.03 -0.25 7.74
N GLU A 334 -18.23 -0.44 7.22
CA GLU A 334 -19.48 -0.14 7.92
C GLU A 334 -20.14 -1.47 8.31
N ALA A 335 -20.50 -1.59 9.59
CA ALA A 335 -21.15 -2.78 10.13
C ALA A 335 -22.31 -2.40 11.04
N THR A 336 -23.34 -3.25 10.97
CA THR A 336 -24.52 -3.18 11.82
C THR A 336 -24.63 -4.51 12.55
N LEU A 337 -24.69 -4.46 13.88
CA LEU A 337 -24.88 -5.63 14.72
C LEU A 337 -26.37 -5.76 15.03
N GLU A 338 -26.91 -6.95 14.83
CA GLU A 338 -28.30 -7.26 15.16
C GLU A 338 -28.36 -7.86 16.57
N SER A 339 -29.31 -7.38 17.38
CA SER A 339 -29.53 -7.88 18.73
C SER A 339 -30.19 -9.27 18.67
N LEU A 340 -29.64 -10.24 19.41
CA LEU A 340 -30.22 -11.59 19.49
C LEU A 340 -31.62 -11.57 20.12
N ALA A 341 -31.91 -10.61 20.99
CA ALA A 341 -33.23 -10.45 21.61
C ALA A 341 -34.35 -10.11 20.60
N GLN A 342 -34.01 -9.58 19.43
CA GLN A 342 -34.98 -9.34 18.35
C GLN A 342 -35.22 -10.59 17.49
N LEU A 343 -34.29 -11.54 17.48
CA LEU A 343 -34.41 -12.80 16.72
C LEU A 343 -35.24 -13.84 17.47
N ASP A 344 -35.24 -13.80 18.80
CA ASP A 344 -36.11 -14.63 19.67
C ASP A 344 -37.57 -14.17 19.66
N GLY A 345 -38.03 -13.54 18.58
CA GLY A 345 -39.43 -13.24 18.35
C GLY A 345 -40.27 -14.51 18.45
N SER A 346 -40.74 -14.81 19.67
CA SER A 346 -42.17 -14.89 19.93
C SER A 346 -42.82 -13.71 19.19
N GLY A 347 -43.07 -13.90 17.90
CA GLY A 347 -43.99 -13.05 17.17
C GLY A 347 -45.26 -12.98 17.99
N PRO A 348 -45.99 -11.86 17.99
CA PRO A 348 -47.25 -11.76 18.72
C PRO A 348 -48.10 -12.96 18.32
N GLU A 349 -48.24 -13.91 19.25
CA GLU A 349 -49.06 -15.09 19.07
C GLU A 349 -50.44 -14.53 18.78
N LYS A 350 -50.89 -14.75 17.54
CA LYS A 350 -52.21 -14.31 17.09
C LYS A 350 -53.20 -14.86 18.11
N PRO A 351 -53.94 -14.02 18.86
CA PRO A 351 -54.75 -14.50 19.97
C PRO A 351 -55.77 -15.50 19.41
N GLU A 352 -55.66 -16.76 19.84
CA GLU A 352 -56.70 -17.75 19.60
C GLU A 352 -57.98 -17.29 20.30
N PRO A 353 -59.13 -17.23 19.60
CA PRO A 353 -60.39 -16.84 20.21
C PRO A 353 -60.95 -18.05 20.97
N GLY A 354 -60.70 -18.09 22.28
CA GLY A 354 -61.60 -18.76 23.21
C GLY A 354 -60.96 -19.76 24.16
N ALA A 355 -60.61 -19.28 25.36
CA ALA A 355 -60.64 -20.12 26.55
C ALA A 355 -60.99 -19.28 27.78
N LYS A 356 -62.01 -19.74 28.52
CA LYS A 356 -62.58 -19.12 29.72
C LYS A 356 -61.62 -19.17 30.92
N PRO A 357 -61.80 -18.28 31.91
CA PRO A 357 -60.95 -18.18 33.09
C PRO A 357 -61.28 -19.26 34.13
N GLY A 358 -60.25 -19.89 34.69
CA GLY A 358 -60.38 -20.88 35.76
C GLY A 358 -59.23 -20.83 36.75
N ALA A 359 -59.50 -20.22 37.90
CA ALA A 359 -59.01 -20.53 39.24
C ALA A 359 -57.49 -20.71 39.51
N ALA A 360 -56.93 -19.75 40.26
CA ALA A 360 -55.88 -19.96 41.26
C ALA A 360 -56.42 -20.89 42.40
N PRO A 361 -55.61 -21.52 43.29
CA PRO A 361 -54.50 -20.90 44.04
C PRO A 361 -53.31 -21.82 44.42
N GLY A 362 -52.27 -21.24 45.06
CA GLY A 362 -51.53 -21.96 46.11
C GLY A 362 -50.01 -21.77 46.21
N THR A 363 -49.61 -20.87 47.13
CA THR A 363 -48.60 -21.07 48.20
C THR A 363 -47.12 -21.42 47.92
N ALA A 364 -46.27 -20.47 48.32
CA ALA A 364 -45.26 -20.53 49.40
C ALA A 364 -43.91 -21.27 49.23
N GLY A 365 -42.86 -20.60 49.73
CA GLY A 365 -41.50 -21.11 50.00
C GLY A 365 -40.45 -20.15 49.41
N ASP A 366 -40.05 -19.05 50.08
CA ASP A 366 -39.18 -18.96 51.26
C ASP A 366 -37.90 -19.82 51.18
N LYS A 367 -36.76 -19.15 50.90
CA LYS A 367 -35.46 -19.34 51.58
C LYS A 367 -34.40 -18.34 51.09
N THR A 368 -33.98 -17.50 52.03
CA THR A 368 -32.85 -16.55 52.00
C THR A 368 -31.49 -17.29 52.15
N PRO A 369 -30.32 -16.63 52.18
CA PRO A 369 -29.19 -16.92 51.29
C PRO A 369 -27.99 -17.56 52.01
N GLU A 370 -27.07 -18.19 51.29
CA GLU A 370 -25.79 -18.61 51.86
C GLU A 370 -24.60 -17.96 51.14
N LYS A 371 -23.77 -17.38 52.01
CA LYS A 371 -22.63 -16.49 51.78
C LYS A 371 -21.37 -17.36 51.81
N ALA A 372 -20.54 -17.31 50.77
CA ALA A 372 -19.17 -17.80 50.84
C ALA A 372 -18.21 -16.81 50.19
N ALA A 373 -17.26 -16.35 51.01
CA ALA A 373 -16.19 -15.40 50.71
C ALA A 373 -14.90 -16.15 50.28
N PRO A 374 -13.82 -15.44 49.90
CA PRO A 374 -12.81 -15.90 48.93
C PRO A 374 -11.59 -16.60 49.55
N ALA A 375 -10.90 -17.42 48.77
CA ALA A 375 -9.56 -17.92 49.06
C ALA A 375 -8.51 -17.18 48.20
N ALA A 376 -7.51 -16.64 48.89
CA ALA A 376 -6.31 -16.00 48.35
C ALA A 376 -5.23 -17.04 47.95
N PRO A 377 -4.21 -16.65 47.16
CA PRO A 377 -3.30 -17.58 46.48
C PRO A 377 -2.04 -17.94 47.29
N LYS A 378 -1.34 -18.98 46.84
CA LYS A 378 0.08 -19.26 47.15
C LYS A 378 0.93 -19.04 45.91
#